data_AF-A0A7Z7CET9-F1
#
_entry.id   AF-A0A7Z7CET9-F1
#
_cell.length_a   1.000
_cell.length_b   1.000
_cell.length_c   1.000
_cell.angle_alpha   90.00
_cell.angle_beta   90.00
_cell.angle_gamma   90.00
#
_symmetry.space_group_name_H-M   'P 1'
#
loop_
_entity.id
_entity.type
_entity.pdbx_description
1 polymer ?
#
loop_
_entity_poly.entity_id
_entity_poly.type
_entity_poly.pdbx_seq_one_letter_code
_entity_poly.pdbx_strand_id
1 'polypeptide(L)'
;MKRNYEALFGAFYENYFYFKSEGMSGPEALACTCEAYFGMDKRGEMEKAVLSIAEGRIHLTHSKIFVKSKQKIIDALNSLDLNKLQHEIAPDDYQDILERRDMVLDGIESIPVDYSPNTRYYYFEIEKEVKNYFGILFNEKKDATELVEEIMERFERECRSTLSEKIVVRTTLAELLIRYRINAIGEFLKIKNELEQFDMNDVGEQLSENEKLDLSMRIKEVLTKLQNL
;
A
#
# COMPACT_ATOMS: atom_id res chain seq x y z
N MET A 1 -0.84 -37.87 5.67
CA MET A 1 -0.69 -36.94 4.52
C MET A 1 0.27 -35.86 4.99
N LYS A 2 1.48 -35.74 4.40
CA LYS A 2 2.39 -34.63 4.74
C LYS A 2 1.67 -33.33 4.40
N ARG A 3 1.49 -32.44 5.38
CA ARG A 3 0.90 -31.10 5.12
C ARG A 3 1.89 -30.34 4.24
N ASN A 4 1.43 -29.82 3.11
CA ASN A 4 2.29 -29.10 2.16
C ASN A 4 2.29 -27.61 2.51
N TYR A 5 3.32 -27.15 3.22
CA TYR A 5 3.42 -25.77 3.67
C TYR A 5 3.61 -24.78 2.48
N GLU A 6 4.28 -25.21 1.40
CA GLU A 6 4.42 -24.39 0.18
C GLU A 6 3.09 -24.15 -0.51
N ALA A 7 2.18 -25.13 -0.50
CA ALA A 7 0.83 -24.92 -1.01
C ALA A 7 0.07 -23.85 -0.21
N LEU A 8 0.31 -23.77 1.10
CA LEU A 8 -0.30 -22.73 1.95
C LEU A 8 0.33 -21.35 1.68
N PHE A 9 1.65 -21.25 1.50
CA PHE A 9 2.30 -20.02 1.03
C PHE A 9 1.70 -19.56 -0.31
N GLY A 10 1.64 -20.46 -1.28
CA GLY A 10 1.09 -20.18 -2.61
C GLY A 10 -0.33 -19.65 -2.54
N ALA A 11 -1.21 -20.35 -1.83
CA ALA A 11 -2.61 -19.92 -1.67
C ALA A 11 -2.73 -18.56 -0.97
N PHE A 12 -1.90 -18.28 0.03
CA PHE A 12 -1.91 -16.99 0.72
C PHE A 12 -1.52 -15.84 -0.23
N TYR A 13 -0.45 -16.01 -1.00
CA TYR A 13 -0.02 -15.01 -1.98
C TYR A 13 -1.00 -14.85 -3.13
N GLU A 14 -1.57 -15.94 -3.64
CA GLU A 14 -2.63 -15.89 -4.67
C GLU A 14 -3.81 -15.04 -4.20
N ASN A 15 -4.28 -15.25 -2.97
CA ASN A 15 -5.36 -14.44 -2.40
C ASN A 15 -4.98 -12.95 -2.25
N TYR A 16 -3.75 -12.66 -1.81
CA TYR A 16 -3.26 -11.28 -1.74
C TYR A 16 -3.25 -10.60 -3.11
N PHE A 17 -2.69 -11.27 -4.13
CA PHE A 17 -2.62 -10.71 -5.47
C PHE A 17 -3.97 -10.62 -6.17
N TYR A 18 -4.91 -11.53 -5.86
CA TYR A 18 -6.30 -11.42 -6.29
C TYR A 18 -6.94 -10.14 -5.75
N PHE A 19 -6.83 -9.85 -4.45
CA PHE A 19 -7.38 -8.61 -3.91
C PHE A 19 -6.68 -7.36 -4.46
N LYS A 20 -5.37 -7.43 -4.74
CA LYS A 20 -4.65 -6.37 -5.45
C LYS A 20 -5.20 -6.14 -6.87
N SER A 21 -5.54 -7.19 -7.61
CA SER A 21 -6.12 -7.05 -8.96
C SER A 21 -7.53 -6.44 -8.94
N GLU A 22 -8.27 -6.59 -7.84
CA GLU A 22 -9.55 -5.92 -7.59
C GLU A 22 -9.39 -4.43 -7.21
N GLY A 23 -8.18 -3.87 -7.31
CA GLY A 23 -7.91 -2.45 -7.11
C GLY A 23 -7.72 -2.03 -5.65
N MET A 24 -7.55 -2.99 -4.73
CA MET A 24 -7.26 -2.71 -3.32
C MET A 24 -5.83 -2.23 -3.10
N SER A 25 -5.64 -1.43 -2.06
CA SER A 25 -4.30 -1.07 -1.58
C SER A 25 -3.55 -2.28 -1.03
N GLY A 26 -2.23 -2.15 -0.83
CA GLY A 26 -1.42 -3.20 -0.20
C GLY A 26 -1.96 -3.61 1.18
N PRO A 27 -2.16 -2.66 2.10
CA PRO A 27 -2.74 -2.94 3.42
C PRO A 27 -4.16 -3.56 3.37
N GLU A 28 -5.05 -3.05 2.49
CA GLU A 28 -6.41 -3.60 2.36
C GLU A 28 -6.40 -5.03 1.83
N ALA A 29 -5.63 -5.29 0.76
CA ALA A 29 -5.51 -6.63 0.18
C ALA A 29 -5.00 -7.63 1.23
N LEU A 30 -3.99 -7.25 2.01
CA LEU A 30 -3.44 -8.09 3.06
C LEU A 30 -4.45 -8.32 4.19
N ALA A 31 -5.21 -7.29 4.61
CA ALA A 31 -6.24 -7.46 5.62
C ALA A 31 -7.33 -8.47 5.18
N CYS A 32 -7.79 -8.36 3.93
CA CYS A 32 -8.74 -9.32 3.34
C CYS A 32 -8.15 -10.73 3.24
N THR A 33 -6.87 -10.85 2.86
CA THR A 33 -6.17 -12.14 2.88
C THR A 33 -6.14 -12.72 4.29
N CYS A 34 -5.67 -11.99 5.30
CA CYS A 34 -5.61 -12.47 6.68
C CYS A 34 -6.97 -12.93 7.21
N GLU A 35 -8.05 -12.21 6.90
CA GLU A 35 -9.42 -12.60 7.27
C GLU A 35 -9.83 -13.94 6.63
N ALA A 36 -9.47 -14.18 5.37
CA ALA A 36 -9.76 -15.45 4.69
C ALA A 36 -9.08 -16.67 5.35
N TYR A 37 -7.98 -16.43 6.08
CA TYR A 37 -7.24 -17.46 6.84
C TYR A 37 -7.54 -17.43 8.35
N PHE A 38 -8.57 -16.70 8.79
CA PHE A 38 -8.90 -16.56 10.21
C PHE A 38 -9.09 -17.94 10.89
N GLY A 39 -8.35 -18.16 11.98
CA GLY A 39 -8.40 -19.39 12.76
C GLY A 39 -7.63 -20.58 12.15
N MET A 40 -6.99 -20.43 10.98
CA MET A 40 -6.11 -21.48 10.43
C MET A 40 -4.81 -21.59 11.22
N ASP A 41 -4.32 -20.50 11.78
CA ASP A 41 -3.19 -20.42 12.71
C ASP A 41 -3.36 -21.32 13.95
N LYS A 42 -4.59 -21.66 14.32
CA LYS A 42 -4.91 -22.54 15.46
C LYS A 42 -4.81 -24.03 15.15
N ARG A 43 -4.54 -24.42 13.89
CA ARG A 43 -4.55 -25.83 13.43
C ARG A 43 -3.22 -26.58 13.64
N GLY A 44 -2.15 -25.86 13.93
CA GLY A 44 -0.80 -26.40 14.06
C GLY A 44 0.24 -25.28 14.09
N GLU A 45 1.45 -25.60 14.54
CA GLU A 45 2.55 -24.63 14.52
C GLU A 45 3.02 -24.37 13.09
N MET A 46 2.89 -25.35 12.19
CA MET A 46 3.20 -25.14 10.78
C MET A 46 2.30 -24.07 10.17
N GLU A 47 0.98 -24.15 10.34
CA GLU A 47 0.05 -23.14 9.81
C GLU A 47 0.32 -21.76 10.42
N LYS A 48 0.54 -21.70 11.74
CA LYS A 48 0.89 -20.45 12.43
C LYS A 48 2.16 -19.83 11.85
N ALA A 49 3.22 -20.62 11.66
CA ALA A 49 4.48 -20.17 11.10
C ALA A 49 4.31 -19.66 9.66
N VAL A 50 3.71 -20.46 8.78
CA VAL A 50 3.53 -20.11 7.37
C VAL A 50 2.73 -18.82 7.21
N LEU A 51 1.59 -18.69 7.90
CA LEU A 51 0.74 -17.51 7.79
C LEU A 51 1.46 -16.25 8.30
N SER A 52 2.15 -16.34 9.44
CA SER A 52 2.89 -15.21 10.01
C SER A 52 4.07 -14.80 9.12
N ILE A 53 4.78 -15.77 8.53
CA ILE A 53 5.87 -15.51 7.59
C ILE A 53 5.32 -14.90 6.30
N ALA A 54 4.20 -15.41 5.78
CA ALA A 54 3.60 -14.91 4.54
C ALA A 54 3.13 -13.45 4.70
N GLU A 55 2.43 -13.15 5.79
CA GLU A 55 2.01 -11.79 6.18
C GLU A 55 3.24 -10.87 6.32
N GLY A 56 4.26 -11.31 7.07
CA GLY A 56 5.49 -10.55 7.24
C GLY A 56 6.25 -10.28 5.95
N ARG A 57 6.36 -11.27 5.05
CA ARG A 57 7.00 -11.12 3.74
C ARG A 57 6.29 -10.10 2.86
N ILE A 58 4.96 -10.04 2.89
CA ILE A 58 4.22 -9.01 2.14
C ILE A 58 4.52 -7.63 2.73
N HIS A 59 4.55 -7.50 4.05
CA HIS A 59 4.92 -6.22 4.68
C HIS A 59 6.34 -5.75 4.31
N LEU A 60 7.30 -6.66 4.14
CA LEU A 60 8.65 -6.29 3.64
C LEU A 60 8.62 -5.63 2.25
N THR A 61 7.54 -5.77 1.48
CA THR A 61 7.37 -5.11 0.18
C THR A 61 6.73 -3.73 0.27
N HIS A 62 6.18 -3.36 1.44
CA HIS A 62 5.52 -2.08 1.67
C HIS A 62 6.53 -1.02 2.10
N SER A 63 6.25 0.24 1.76
CA SER A 63 7.14 1.36 2.15
C SER A 63 7.08 1.70 3.63
N LYS A 64 5.97 1.36 4.31
CA LYS A 64 5.78 1.49 5.75
C LYS A 64 4.96 0.30 6.28
N ILE A 65 4.89 0.19 7.60
CA ILE A 65 4.05 -0.79 8.29
C ILE A 65 3.31 -0.13 9.46
N PHE A 66 2.00 -0.39 9.58
CA PHE A 66 1.24 0.08 10.72
C PHE A 66 1.79 -0.50 12.03
N VAL A 67 1.97 0.35 13.05
CA VAL A 67 2.64 -0.01 14.32
C VAL A 67 2.11 -1.29 14.96
N LYS A 68 0.78 -1.49 14.96
CA LYS A 68 0.17 -2.69 15.56
C LYS A 68 0.40 -3.95 14.71
N SER A 69 0.43 -3.82 13.39
CA SER A 69 0.74 -4.93 12.49
C SER A 69 2.19 -5.37 12.67
N LYS A 70 3.13 -4.43 12.78
CA LYS A 70 4.54 -4.73 13.09
C LYS A 70 4.68 -5.54 14.37
N GLN A 71 4.08 -5.05 15.46
CA GLN A 71 4.14 -5.74 16.75
C GLN A 71 3.50 -7.14 16.69
N LYS A 72 2.32 -7.25 16.07
CA LYS A 72 1.61 -8.53 15.91
C LYS A 72 2.48 -9.58 15.21
N ILE A 73 3.17 -9.22 14.14
CA ILE A 73 4.01 -10.16 13.37
C ILE A 73 5.22 -10.60 14.18
N ILE A 74 5.91 -9.66 14.83
CA ILE A 74 7.05 -9.94 15.70
C ILE A 74 6.62 -10.91 16.81
N ASP A 75 5.51 -10.63 17.49
CA ASP A 75 4.99 -11.48 18.56
C ASP A 75 4.58 -12.87 18.04
N ALA A 76 3.93 -12.93 16.88
CA ALA A 76 3.49 -14.18 16.27
C ALA A 76 4.68 -15.09 15.91
N LEU A 77 5.73 -14.54 15.32
CA LEU A 77 6.94 -15.28 14.92
C LEU A 77 7.81 -15.69 16.11
N ASN A 78 7.97 -14.81 17.10
CA ASN A 78 8.73 -15.12 18.32
C ASN A 78 8.01 -16.10 19.26
N SER A 79 6.69 -16.23 19.15
CA SER A 79 5.88 -17.15 19.96
C SER A 79 5.65 -18.53 19.31
N LEU A 80 6.34 -18.85 18.21
CA LEU A 80 6.26 -20.17 17.59
C LEU A 80 6.86 -21.24 18.52
N ASP A 81 6.14 -22.35 18.70
CA ASP A 81 6.70 -23.52 19.40
C ASP A 81 7.56 -24.33 18.42
N LEU A 82 8.86 -24.03 18.42
CA LEU A 82 9.83 -24.63 17.48
C LEU A 82 10.01 -26.12 17.69
N ASN A 83 9.78 -26.63 18.91
CA ASN A 83 9.85 -28.06 19.18
C ASN A 83 8.67 -28.75 18.53
N LYS A 84 7.46 -28.25 18.73
CA LYS A 84 6.26 -28.82 18.10
C LYS A 84 6.30 -28.68 16.59
N LEU A 85 6.75 -27.54 16.07
CA LEU A 85 6.94 -27.32 14.63
C LEU A 85 7.88 -28.38 14.02
N GLN A 86 9.02 -28.68 14.66
CA GLN A 86 9.98 -29.68 14.17
C GLN A 86 9.36 -31.08 14.01
N HIS A 87 8.33 -31.42 14.80
CA HIS A 87 7.64 -32.71 14.72
C HIS A 87 6.48 -32.72 13.71
N GLU A 88 6.04 -31.56 13.22
CA GLU A 88 4.91 -31.44 12.27
C GLU A 88 5.34 -31.51 10.80
N ILE A 89 6.61 -31.21 10.49
CA ILE A 89 7.13 -31.05 9.12
C ILE A 89 8.44 -31.82 8.90
N ALA A 90 8.86 -31.95 7.64
CA ALA A 90 10.12 -32.61 7.32
C ALA A 90 11.32 -31.75 7.75
N PRO A 91 12.50 -32.34 8.05
CA PRO A 91 13.67 -31.59 8.49
C PRO A 91 14.11 -30.47 7.52
N ASP A 92 14.10 -30.73 6.21
CA ASP A 92 14.48 -29.72 5.21
C ASP A 92 13.47 -28.56 5.17
N ASP A 93 12.17 -28.88 5.27
CA ASP A 93 11.09 -27.89 5.34
C ASP A 93 11.15 -27.05 6.62
N TYR A 94 11.55 -27.67 7.74
CA TYR A 94 11.75 -26.99 9.01
C TYR A 94 12.85 -25.94 8.92
N GLN A 95 13.98 -26.31 8.31
CA GLN A 95 15.10 -25.40 8.12
C GLN A 95 14.70 -24.21 7.22
N ASP A 96 14.00 -24.45 6.11
CA ASP A 96 13.49 -23.39 5.24
C ASP A 96 12.54 -22.43 5.99
N ILE A 97 11.61 -22.96 6.80
CA ILE A 97 10.70 -22.13 7.61
C ILE A 97 11.46 -21.27 8.62
N LEU A 98 12.50 -21.81 9.27
CA LEU A 98 13.33 -21.03 10.20
C LEU A 98 14.07 -19.89 9.48
N GLU A 99 14.67 -20.18 8.32
CA GLU A 99 15.38 -19.17 7.52
C GLU A 99 14.43 -18.05 7.07
N ARG A 100 13.22 -18.41 6.61
CA ARG A 100 12.21 -17.42 6.22
C ARG A 100 11.69 -16.61 7.41
N ARG A 101 11.55 -17.23 8.59
CA ARG A 101 11.18 -16.53 9.84
C ARG A 101 12.23 -15.49 10.19
N ASP A 102 13.50 -15.88 10.22
CA ASP A 102 14.60 -15.01 10.64
C ASP A 102 14.77 -13.85 9.66
N MET A 103 14.66 -14.11 8.35
CA MET A 103 14.64 -13.07 7.32
C MET A 103 13.51 -12.04 7.56
N VAL A 104 12.32 -12.49 7.95
CA VAL A 104 11.20 -11.58 8.25
C VAL A 104 11.47 -10.76 9.51
N LEU A 105 11.93 -11.40 10.59
CA LEU A 105 12.26 -10.70 11.84
C LEU A 105 13.35 -9.65 11.65
N ASP A 106 14.40 -9.97 10.89
CA ASP A 106 15.48 -9.05 10.58
C ASP A 106 15.00 -7.90 9.68
N GLY A 107 14.20 -8.21 8.66
CA GLY A 107 13.69 -7.23 7.70
C GLY A 107 12.69 -6.26 8.31
N ILE A 108 11.77 -6.75 9.14
CA ILE A 108 10.63 -5.96 9.65
C ILE A 108 11.09 -4.84 10.59
N GLU A 109 12.25 -5.00 11.23
CA GLU A 109 12.80 -3.96 12.10
C GLU A 109 13.16 -2.68 11.34
N SER A 110 13.61 -2.83 10.09
CA SER A 110 14.04 -1.71 9.25
C SER A 110 12.89 -0.93 8.58
N ILE A 111 11.67 -1.46 8.58
CA ILE A 111 10.54 -0.83 7.91
C ILE A 111 10.08 0.39 8.72
N PRO A 112 9.93 1.58 8.10
CA PRO A 112 9.35 2.74 8.76
C PRO A 112 7.95 2.44 9.30
N VAL A 113 7.67 2.93 10.51
CA VAL A 113 6.38 2.73 11.16
C VAL A 113 5.38 3.81 10.72
N ASP A 114 4.18 3.38 10.38
CA ASP A 114 3.00 4.23 10.24
C ASP A 114 2.15 4.19 11.51
N TYR A 115 1.70 5.36 11.94
CA TYR A 115 0.84 5.54 13.10
C TYR A 115 -0.61 5.85 12.69
N SER A 116 -0.87 6.14 11.43
CA SER A 116 -2.20 6.44 10.89
C SER A 116 -2.97 5.16 10.60
N PRO A 117 -4.12 4.90 11.25
CA PRO A 117 -4.93 3.71 10.96
C PRO A 117 -5.75 3.83 9.67
N ASN A 118 -5.83 5.03 9.08
CA ASN A 118 -6.76 5.34 8.00
C ASN A 118 -6.08 5.44 6.62
N THR A 119 -4.75 5.44 6.58
CA THR A 119 -3.97 5.52 5.35
C THR A 119 -4.15 4.22 4.58
N ARG A 120 -4.71 4.28 3.36
CA ARG A 120 -4.90 3.10 2.53
C ARG A 120 -3.70 2.89 1.63
N TYR A 121 -3.22 3.97 1.01
CA TYR A 121 -2.00 3.97 0.23
C TYR A 121 -0.93 4.85 0.87
N TYR A 122 0.30 4.35 0.90
CA TYR A 122 1.44 5.19 1.27
C TYR A 122 1.74 6.20 0.16
N TYR A 123 2.42 7.30 0.52
CA TYR A 123 2.63 8.48 -0.32
C TYR A 123 3.05 8.16 -1.76
N PHE A 124 4.13 7.40 -1.93
CA PHE A 124 4.65 7.04 -3.25
C PHE A 124 3.80 5.97 -3.96
N GLU A 125 3.02 5.19 -3.21
CA GLU A 125 2.14 4.17 -3.76
C GLU A 125 0.93 4.82 -4.43
N ILE A 126 0.24 5.75 -3.77
CA ILE A 126 -0.90 6.44 -4.39
C ILE A 126 -0.47 7.28 -5.60
N GLU A 127 0.69 7.92 -5.52
CA GLU A 127 1.27 8.63 -6.66
C GLU A 127 1.47 7.69 -7.86
N LYS A 128 2.06 6.51 -7.62
CA LYS A 128 2.30 5.51 -8.66
C LYS A 128 1.00 4.97 -9.23
N GLU A 129 0.01 4.68 -8.38
CA GLU A 129 -1.31 4.19 -8.83
C GLU A 129 -2.03 5.22 -9.70
N VAL A 130 -2.01 6.50 -9.32
CA VAL A 130 -2.60 7.59 -10.13
C VAL A 130 -1.90 7.65 -11.50
N LYS A 131 -0.58 7.57 -11.55
CA LYS A 131 0.20 7.56 -12.81
C LYS A 131 -0.14 6.36 -13.69
N ASN A 132 -0.24 5.17 -13.10
CA ASN A 132 -0.59 3.95 -13.82
C ASN A 132 -1.99 4.03 -14.41
N TYR A 133 -2.98 4.42 -13.60
CA TYR A 133 -4.37 4.52 -14.03
C TYR A 133 -4.56 5.61 -15.10
N PHE A 134 -3.91 6.77 -14.92
CA PHE A 134 -3.86 7.80 -15.96
C PHE A 134 -3.28 7.25 -17.26
N GLY A 135 -2.18 6.48 -17.21
CA GLY A 135 -1.55 5.90 -18.40
C GLY A 135 -2.45 4.94 -19.17
N ILE A 136 -3.28 4.16 -18.46
CA ILE A 136 -4.29 3.27 -19.08
C ILE A 136 -5.33 4.13 -19.81
N LEU A 137 -5.97 5.06 -19.08
CA LEU A 137 -7.05 5.88 -19.64
C LEU A 137 -6.60 6.82 -20.75
N PHE A 138 -5.40 7.39 -20.64
CA PHE A 138 -4.86 8.29 -21.66
C PHE A 138 -4.68 7.62 -23.02
N ASN A 139 -4.45 6.30 -23.05
CA ASN A 139 -4.37 5.54 -24.30
C ASN A 139 -5.76 5.24 -24.91
N GLU A 140 -6.81 5.26 -24.09
CA GLU A 140 -8.17 4.89 -24.47
C GLU A 140 -9.05 6.11 -24.79
N LYS A 141 -8.81 7.24 -24.12
CA LYS A 141 -9.66 8.44 -24.17
C LYS A 141 -9.06 9.58 -24.98
N LYS A 142 -9.95 10.38 -25.59
CA LYS A 142 -9.58 11.63 -26.29
C LYS A 142 -10.06 12.89 -25.57
N ASP A 143 -11.09 12.79 -24.71
CA ASP A 143 -11.63 13.94 -24.00
C ASP A 143 -10.93 14.15 -22.64
N ALA A 144 -10.58 15.41 -22.37
CA ALA A 144 -9.83 15.80 -21.19
C ALA A 144 -10.67 15.77 -19.91
N THR A 145 -11.95 16.14 -20.02
CA THR A 145 -12.89 16.20 -18.89
C THR A 145 -13.23 14.79 -18.44
N GLU A 146 -13.59 13.92 -19.39
CA GLU A 146 -13.89 12.51 -19.12
C GLU A 146 -12.70 11.74 -18.53
N LEU A 147 -11.46 12.10 -18.91
CA LEU A 147 -10.25 11.53 -18.32
C LEU A 147 -10.10 11.94 -16.86
N VAL A 148 -10.29 13.22 -16.55
CA VAL A 148 -10.18 13.75 -15.18
C VAL A 148 -11.28 13.18 -14.28
N GLU A 149 -12.51 13.15 -14.75
CA GLU A 149 -13.65 12.64 -13.98
C GLU A 149 -13.46 11.17 -13.58
N GLU A 150 -13.06 10.31 -14.50
CA GLU A 150 -12.83 8.89 -14.17
C GLU A 150 -11.66 8.66 -13.21
N ILE A 151 -10.58 9.43 -13.33
CA ILE A 151 -9.48 9.35 -12.34
C ILE A 151 -10.01 9.78 -10.97
N MET A 152 -10.77 10.87 -10.91
CA MET A 152 -11.29 11.35 -9.64
C MET A 152 -12.30 10.40 -9.01
N GLU A 153 -13.16 9.78 -9.80
CA GLU A 153 -14.11 8.77 -9.34
C GLU A 153 -13.37 7.53 -8.81
N ARG A 154 -12.33 7.07 -9.53
CA ARG A 154 -11.51 5.92 -9.12
C ARG A 154 -10.84 6.10 -7.75
N PHE A 155 -10.37 7.30 -7.44
CA PHE A 155 -9.66 7.61 -6.19
C PHE A 155 -10.53 8.35 -5.16
N GLU A 156 -11.84 8.49 -5.40
CA GLU A 156 -12.74 9.27 -4.53
C GLU A 156 -12.73 8.74 -3.10
N ARG A 157 -12.72 7.41 -2.95
CA ARG A 157 -12.74 6.73 -1.66
C ARG A 157 -11.50 7.05 -0.82
N GLU A 158 -10.31 7.02 -1.42
CA GLU A 158 -9.05 7.38 -0.80
C GLU A 158 -9.03 8.88 -0.45
N CYS A 159 -9.48 9.73 -1.38
CA CYS A 159 -9.57 11.18 -1.16
C CYS A 159 -10.51 11.57 -0.01
N ARG A 160 -11.51 10.73 0.31
CA ARG A 160 -12.40 10.91 1.47
C ARG A 160 -11.79 10.37 2.77
N SER A 161 -10.84 9.44 2.68
CA SER A 161 -10.26 8.75 3.83
C SER A 161 -9.17 9.58 4.50
N THR A 162 -8.27 10.18 3.73
CA THR A 162 -7.19 11.02 4.27
C THR A 162 -6.94 12.27 3.41
N LEU A 163 -6.53 13.35 4.07
CA LEU A 163 -6.19 14.61 3.40
C LEU A 163 -4.93 14.47 2.54
N SER A 164 -3.94 13.72 3.03
CA SER A 164 -2.71 13.42 2.28
C SER A 164 -3.02 12.73 0.96
N GLU A 165 -3.79 11.64 0.96
CA GLU A 165 -4.17 10.92 -0.26
C GLU A 165 -4.87 11.85 -1.26
N LYS A 166 -5.83 12.66 -0.78
CA LYS A 166 -6.50 13.65 -1.61
C LYS A 166 -5.52 14.57 -2.31
N ILE A 167 -4.62 15.21 -1.57
CA ILE A 167 -3.72 16.22 -2.13
C ILE A 167 -2.66 15.59 -3.02
N VAL A 168 -2.19 14.37 -2.72
CA VAL A 168 -1.28 13.64 -3.62
C VAL A 168 -1.95 13.31 -4.94
N VAL A 169 -3.21 12.84 -4.92
CA VAL A 169 -3.99 12.58 -6.15
C VAL A 169 -4.13 13.86 -6.97
N ARG A 170 -4.54 14.96 -6.35
CA ARG A 170 -4.70 16.27 -7.03
C ARG A 170 -3.41 16.78 -7.64
N THR A 171 -2.33 16.74 -6.87
CA THR A 171 -1.00 17.19 -7.32
C THR A 171 -0.51 16.34 -8.47
N THR A 172 -0.57 15.01 -8.34
CA THR A 172 -0.13 14.06 -9.37
C THR A 172 -0.94 14.20 -10.65
N LEU A 173 -2.26 14.37 -10.55
CA LEU A 173 -3.12 14.58 -11.71
C LEU A 173 -2.75 15.88 -12.43
N ALA A 174 -2.57 16.99 -11.72
CA ALA A 174 -2.16 18.25 -12.34
C ALA A 174 -0.79 18.15 -13.03
N GLU A 175 0.18 17.49 -12.40
CA GLU A 175 1.49 17.22 -13.01
C GLU A 175 1.36 16.49 -14.35
N LEU A 176 0.49 15.48 -14.42
CA LEU A 176 0.25 14.68 -15.63
C LEU A 176 -0.46 15.50 -16.71
N LEU A 177 -1.54 16.21 -16.36
CA LEU A 177 -2.25 17.06 -17.31
C LEU A 177 -1.33 18.13 -17.92
N ILE A 178 -0.46 18.75 -17.12
CA ILE A 178 0.55 19.72 -17.60
C ILE A 178 1.57 19.02 -18.51
N ARG A 179 2.12 17.88 -18.08
CA ARG A 179 3.15 17.12 -18.82
C ARG A 179 2.66 16.71 -20.20
N TYR A 180 1.43 16.23 -20.30
CA TYR A 180 0.81 15.77 -21.56
C TYR A 180 0.10 16.89 -22.32
N ARG A 181 0.16 18.14 -21.85
CA ARG A 181 -0.45 19.33 -22.48
C ARG A 181 -1.94 19.14 -22.75
N ILE A 182 -2.65 18.53 -21.81
CA ILE A 182 -4.08 18.27 -21.92
C ILE A 182 -4.84 19.57 -21.60
N ASN A 183 -5.76 19.95 -22.49
CA ASN A 183 -6.54 21.18 -22.34
C ASN A 183 -7.75 20.94 -21.43
N ALA A 184 -7.55 21.07 -20.12
CA ALA A 184 -8.57 20.83 -19.07
C ALA A 184 -8.77 22.07 -18.19
N ILE A 185 -9.04 23.24 -18.78
CA ILE A 185 -9.03 24.54 -18.06
C ILE A 185 -9.95 24.56 -16.82
N GLY A 186 -11.16 24.03 -16.92
CA GLY A 186 -12.10 23.97 -15.80
C GLY A 186 -11.57 23.13 -14.64
N GLU A 187 -10.94 22.01 -14.97
CA GLU A 187 -10.46 21.02 -14.01
C GLU A 187 -9.16 21.49 -13.36
N PHE A 188 -8.30 22.16 -14.13
CA PHE A 188 -7.14 22.86 -13.61
C PHE A 188 -7.51 23.91 -12.58
N LEU A 189 -8.56 24.69 -12.81
CA LEU A 189 -8.99 25.72 -11.86
C LEU A 189 -9.46 25.12 -10.54
N LYS A 190 -10.21 24.01 -10.59
CA LYS A 190 -10.64 23.28 -9.39
C LYS A 190 -9.44 22.76 -8.60
N ILE A 191 -8.51 22.07 -9.27
CA ILE A 191 -7.30 21.52 -8.63
C ILE A 191 -6.45 22.66 -8.04
N LYS A 192 -6.23 23.73 -8.81
CA LYS A 192 -5.47 24.90 -8.36
C LYS A 192 -6.03 25.47 -7.05
N ASN A 193 -7.34 25.71 -7.00
CA ASN A 193 -7.99 26.26 -5.81
C ASN A 193 -7.82 25.34 -4.59
N GLU A 194 -7.94 24.02 -4.77
CA GLU A 194 -7.70 23.06 -3.68
C GLU A 194 -6.23 23.09 -3.20
N LEU A 195 -5.28 23.18 -4.12
CA LEU A 195 -3.84 23.20 -3.79
C LEU A 195 -3.39 24.52 -3.16
N GLU A 196 -3.97 25.66 -3.54
CA GLU A 196 -3.64 26.98 -2.96
C GLU A 196 -4.18 27.13 -1.52
N GLN A 197 -5.30 26.49 -1.21
CA GLN A 197 -5.93 26.54 0.11
C GLN A 197 -5.38 25.49 1.08
N PHE A 198 -4.59 24.54 0.58
CA PHE A 198 -4.09 23.44 1.37
C PHE A 198 -2.91 23.87 2.28
N ASP A 199 -3.05 23.58 3.58
CA ASP A 199 -1.98 23.72 4.56
C ASP A 199 -1.36 22.33 4.84
N MET A 200 -0.04 22.23 4.67
CA MET A 200 0.72 21.01 4.95
C MET A 200 0.63 20.58 6.42
N ASN A 201 0.38 21.52 7.34
CA ASN A 201 0.23 21.21 8.76
C ASN A 201 -1.02 20.37 9.06
N ASP A 202 -2.07 20.49 8.24
CA ASP A 202 -3.32 19.74 8.41
C ASP A 202 -3.16 18.24 8.12
N VAL A 203 -2.06 17.84 7.49
CA VAL A 203 -1.74 16.43 7.18
C VAL A 203 -1.38 15.64 8.44
N GLY A 204 -0.83 16.29 9.46
CA GLY A 204 -0.40 15.64 10.71
C GLY A 204 0.60 14.50 10.46
N GLU A 205 0.29 13.32 11.00
CA GLU A 205 1.14 12.11 10.95
C GLU A 205 0.90 11.23 9.71
N GLN A 206 -0.01 11.61 8.80
CA GLN A 206 -0.29 10.81 7.60
C GLN A 206 0.93 10.74 6.66
N LEU A 207 1.78 11.79 6.69
CA LEU A 207 3.03 11.87 5.95
C LEU A 207 4.20 12.07 6.92
N SER A 208 5.33 11.44 6.61
CA SER A 208 6.62 11.75 7.21
C SER A 208 7.11 13.12 6.76
N GLU A 209 8.06 13.70 7.48
CA GLU A 209 8.64 15.01 7.14
C GLU A 209 9.26 15.03 5.74
N ASN A 210 9.89 13.93 5.31
CA ASN A 210 10.45 13.83 3.95
C ASN A 210 9.35 13.83 2.88
N GLU A 211 8.24 13.13 3.10
CA GLU A 211 7.10 13.11 2.17
C GLU A 211 6.37 14.47 2.14
N LYS A 212 6.27 15.17 3.29
CA LYS A 212 5.75 16.54 3.34
C LYS A 212 6.61 17.50 2.55
N LEU A 213 7.93 17.39 2.66
CA LEU A 213 8.87 18.20 1.88
C LEU A 213 8.72 17.95 0.38
N ASP A 214 8.68 16.68 -0.04
CA ASP A 214 8.48 16.30 -1.45
C ASP A 214 7.15 16.86 -1.98
N LEU A 215 6.05 16.62 -1.26
CA LEU A 215 4.73 17.11 -1.66
C LEU A 215 4.68 18.63 -1.75
N SER A 216 5.30 19.35 -0.81
CA SER A 216 5.35 20.81 -0.82
C SER A 216 6.07 21.36 -2.06
N MET A 217 7.19 20.73 -2.44
CA MET A 217 7.93 21.11 -3.65
C MET A 217 7.08 20.87 -4.90
N ARG A 218 6.44 19.70 -5.01
CA ARG A 218 5.58 19.34 -6.13
C ARG A 218 4.38 20.27 -6.28
N ILE A 219 3.69 20.60 -5.19
CA ILE A 219 2.58 21.56 -5.19
C ILE A 219 3.04 22.92 -5.70
N LYS A 220 4.18 23.42 -5.20
CA LYS A 220 4.73 24.71 -5.62
C LYS A 220 5.05 24.74 -7.12
N GLU A 221 5.63 23.67 -7.65
CA GLU A 221 5.92 23.56 -9.08
C GLU A 221 4.64 23.55 -9.93
N VAL A 222 3.63 22.79 -9.51
CA VAL A 222 2.32 22.74 -10.18
C VAL A 222 1.67 24.12 -10.20
N LEU A 223 1.57 24.79 -9.05
CA LEU A 223 0.98 26.12 -8.94
C LEU A 223 1.70 27.16 -9.80
N THR A 224 3.03 27.11 -9.85
CA THR A 224 3.84 27.99 -10.71
C THR A 224 3.54 27.77 -12.19
N LYS A 225 3.36 26.52 -12.63
CA LYS A 225 3.02 26.20 -14.03
C LYS A 225 1.59 26.60 -14.36
N LEU A 226 0.65 26.46 -13.42
CA LEU A 226 -0.76 26.85 -13.59
C LEU A 226 -0.98 28.37 -13.57
N GLN A 227 -0.03 29.16 -13.08
CA GLN A 227 -0.06 30.63 -13.24
C GLN A 227 0.27 31.08 -14.67
N ASN A 228 0.94 30.23 -15.45
CA ASN A 228 1.41 30.53 -16.80
C ASN A 228 0.55 29.89 -17.92
N LEU A 229 -0.55 29.24 -17.54
CA LEU A 229 -1.56 28.65 -18.43
C LEU A 229 -2.76 29.59 -18.55
#